data_AF-A0A846DI76-F1
#
_entry.id   AF-A0A846DI76-F1
#
_cell.length_a   1.000
_cell.length_b   1.000
_cell.length_c   1.000
_cell.angle_alpha   90.00
_cell.angle_beta   90.00
_cell.angle_gamma   90.00
#
_symmetry.space_group_name_H-M   'P 1'
#
loop_
_entity.id
_entity.type
_entity.pdbx_description
1 polymer ?
#
loop_
_entity_poly.entity_id
_entity_poly.type
_entity_poly.pdbx_seq_one_letter_code
_entity_poly.pdbx_strand_id
1 'polypeptide(L)'
;METPSVKVETQQVAQLVERPIEIVEYQRHYCQCIECGVRATVPWPDSLIPGQDLGVRLQGLLGWLGNYGHLPYSKQQEMLWELGGINIGVGTLVNTNQRLATASQG
;
A
#
# COMPACT_ATOMS: atom_id res chain seq x y z
N MET A 1 16.72 40.98 32.60
CA MET A 1 15.78 40.01 33.21
C MET A 1 15.96 38.72 32.42
N GLU A 2 16.71 37.77 32.97
CA GLU A 2 17.02 36.51 32.29
C GLU A 2 15.89 35.51 32.57
N THR A 3 15.31 34.93 31.51
CA THR A 3 14.27 33.91 31.64
C THR A 3 14.91 32.62 32.16
N PRO A 4 14.44 32.03 33.27
CA PRO A 4 15.00 30.79 33.78
C PRO A 4 14.78 29.66 32.76
N SER A 5 15.85 28.96 32.42
CA SER A 5 15.81 27.77 31.57
C SER A 5 15.05 26.66 32.29
N VAL A 6 13.85 26.33 31.80
CA VAL A 6 13.06 25.18 32.25
C VAL A 6 13.56 23.95 31.49
N LYS A 7 14.02 22.93 32.21
CA LYS A 7 14.45 21.65 31.61
C LYS A 7 13.27 21.03 30.85
N VAL A 8 13.47 20.75 29.56
CA VAL A 8 12.51 19.99 28.74
C VAL A 8 12.93 18.52 28.76
N GLU A 9 12.06 17.65 29.25
CA GLU A 9 12.25 16.20 29.16
C GLU A 9 11.47 15.66 27.97
N THR A 10 12.14 14.91 27.10
CA THR A 10 11.57 14.32 25.89
C THR A 10 11.63 12.81 25.98
N GLN A 11 10.49 12.13 25.80
CA GLN A 11 10.40 10.69 25.66
C GLN A 11 9.65 10.34 24.38
N GLN A 12 10.16 9.36 23.62
CA GLN A 12 9.55 8.87 22.39
C GLN A 12 9.37 7.36 22.47
N VAL A 13 8.25 6.87 21.94
CA VAL A 13 7.94 5.44 21.83
C VAL A 13 7.41 5.17 20.43
N ALA A 14 7.96 4.16 19.76
CA ALA A 14 7.42 3.63 18.52
C ALA A 14 6.40 2.54 18.84
N GLN A 15 5.22 2.59 18.23
CA GLN A 15 4.15 1.63 18.48
C GLN A 15 3.41 1.27 17.19
N LEU A 16 2.84 0.07 17.16
CA LEU A 16 1.81 -0.28 16.17
C LEU A 16 0.54 0.52 16.48
N VAL A 17 -0.12 0.99 15.42
CA VAL A 17 -1.43 1.65 15.51
C VAL A 17 -2.54 0.65 15.20
N GLU A 18 -3.79 1.00 15.51
CA GLU A 18 -4.95 0.11 15.32
C GLU A 18 -5.13 -0.36 13.87
N ARG A 19 -4.90 0.53 12.89
CA ARG A 19 -4.96 0.22 11.45
C ARG A 19 -3.63 0.56 10.80
N PRO A 20 -2.63 -0.32 10.90
CA PRO A 20 -1.27 -0.05 10.44
C PRO A 20 -1.15 -0.06 8.90
N ILE A 21 -2.15 -0.58 8.20
CA ILE A 21 -2.25 -0.50 6.73
C ILE A 21 -3.48 0.34 6.36
N GLU A 22 -3.25 1.43 5.63
CA GLU A 22 -4.32 2.27 5.08
C GLU A 22 -4.93 1.61 3.83
N ILE A 23 -6.25 1.50 3.81
CA ILE A 23 -7.02 0.99 2.66
C ILE A 23 -7.65 2.19 1.96
N VAL A 24 -7.31 2.37 0.68
CA VAL A 24 -7.83 3.46 -0.16
C VAL A 24 -8.67 2.86 -1.29
N GLU A 25 -9.96 3.15 -1.30
CA GLU A 25 -10.88 2.73 -2.35
C GLU A 25 -11.08 3.84 -3.38
N TYR A 26 -10.95 3.50 -4.66
CA TYR A 26 -11.19 4.42 -5.77
C TYR A 26 -12.44 3.99 -6.53
N GLN A 27 -13.41 4.90 -6.63
CA GLN A 27 -14.62 4.71 -7.41
C GLN A 27 -14.66 5.70 -8.58
N ARG A 28 -15.19 5.25 -9.72
CA ARG A 28 -15.51 6.13 -10.85
C ARG A 28 -16.82 5.71 -11.49
N HIS A 29 -17.54 6.68 -12.03
CA HIS A 29 -18.76 6.44 -12.76
C HIS A 29 -18.48 6.20 -14.24
N TYR A 30 -19.33 5.37 -14.83
CA TYR A 30 -19.47 5.22 -16.27
C TYR A 30 -20.84 5.75 -16.65
N CYS A 31 -20.86 6.67 -17.61
CA CYS A 31 -22.10 7.20 -18.16
C CYS A 31 -22.22 6.70 -19.60
N GLN A 32 -23.43 6.30 -20.01
CA GLN A 32 -23.73 5.97 -21.39
C GLN A 32 -24.77 6.95 -21.90
N CYS A 33 -24.48 7.62 -23.02
CA CYS A 33 -25.46 8.49 -23.67
C CYS A 33 -26.61 7.64 -24.20
N ILE A 34 -27.85 8.01 -23.87
CA ILE A 34 -29.05 7.30 -24.32
C ILE A 34 -29.34 7.52 -25.81
N GLU A 35 -28.83 8.61 -26.40
CA GLU A 35 -29.09 8.96 -27.81
C GLU A 35 -28.05 8.37 -28.75
N CYS A 36 -26.75 8.53 -28.46
CA CYS A 36 -25.68 8.07 -29.33
C CYS A 36 -24.96 6.80 -28.86
N GLY A 37 -25.27 6.31 -27.65
CA GLY A 37 -24.69 5.09 -27.09
C GLY A 37 -23.24 5.20 -26.61
N VAL A 38 -22.58 6.36 -26.78
CA VAL A 38 -21.19 6.58 -26.37
C VAL A 38 -21.05 6.45 -24.85
N ARG A 39 -20.04 5.69 -24.41
CA ARG A 39 -19.67 5.56 -23.00
C ARG A 39 -18.55 6.54 -22.65
N ALA A 40 -18.73 7.28 -21.57
CA ALA A 40 -17.73 8.20 -21.02
C ALA A 40 -17.40 7.79 -19.58
N THR A 41 -16.15 7.99 -19.19
CA THR A 41 -15.69 7.82 -17.82
C THR A 41 -14.54 8.78 -17.54
N VAL A 42 -14.27 9.02 -16.26
CA VAL A 42 -13.15 9.85 -15.81
C VAL A 42 -11.89 8.97 -15.73
N PRO A 43 -10.71 9.48 -16.16
CA PRO A 43 -9.45 8.79 -15.93
C PRO A 43 -9.18 8.60 -14.43
N TRP A 44 -8.37 7.58 -14.12
CA TRP A 44 -7.87 7.41 -12.76
C TRP A 44 -6.90 8.55 -12.39
N PRO A 45 -6.74 8.89 -11.10
CA PRO A 45 -5.70 9.82 -10.69
C PRO A 45 -4.31 9.22 -10.93
N ASP A 46 -3.32 10.06 -11.22
CA ASP A 46 -1.94 9.63 -11.52
C ASP A 46 -1.27 8.87 -10.37
N SER A 47 -1.77 9.06 -9.15
CA SER A 47 -1.31 8.33 -7.96
C SER A 47 -1.76 6.87 -7.92
N LEU A 48 -2.76 6.48 -8.72
CA LEU A 48 -3.26 5.11 -8.81
C LEU A 48 -2.57 4.38 -9.96
N ILE A 49 -1.93 3.25 -9.67
CA ILE A 49 -1.45 2.34 -10.71
C ILE A 49 -2.57 1.31 -10.99
N PRO A 50 -3.23 1.36 -12.16
CA PRO A 50 -4.37 0.49 -12.44
C PRO A 50 -3.99 -1.00 -12.43
N GLY A 51 -4.90 -1.85 -11.93
CA GLY A 51 -4.70 -3.30 -11.91
C GLY A 51 -3.72 -3.81 -10.84
N GLN A 52 -3.45 -3.00 -9.81
CA GLN A 52 -2.65 -3.41 -8.65
C GLN A 52 -3.49 -3.37 -7.38
N ASP A 53 -3.45 -4.46 -6.60
CA ASP A 53 -4.18 -4.57 -5.34
C ASP A 53 -3.43 -3.94 -4.15
N LEU A 54 -2.13 -3.68 -4.31
CA LEU A 54 -1.25 -3.20 -3.25
C LEU A 54 -0.60 -1.88 -3.67
N GLY A 55 -0.52 -0.91 -2.78
CA GLY A 55 0.22 0.33 -3.02
C GLY A 55 1.74 0.10 -3.09
N VAL A 56 2.46 0.95 -3.83
CA VAL A 56 3.91 0.81 -4.08
C VAL A 56 4.76 0.65 -2.81
N ARG A 57 4.40 1.33 -1.72
CA ARG A 57 5.11 1.25 -0.44
C ARG A 57 4.94 -0.11 0.23
N LEU A 58 3.71 -0.64 0.22
CA LEU A 58 3.41 -1.97 0.76
C LEU A 58 4.06 -3.07 -0.09
N GLN A 59 4.05 -2.91 -1.41
CA GLN A 59 4.81 -3.80 -2.30
C GLN A 59 6.30 -3.81 -1.93
N GLY A 60 6.93 -2.64 -1.79
CA GLY A 60 8.35 -2.54 -1.39
C GLY A 60 8.66 -3.24 -0.06
N LEU A 61 7.80 -3.06 0.95
CA LEU A 61 7.94 -3.78 2.22
C LEU A 61 7.87 -5.30 2.05
N LEU A 62 6.90 -5.80 1.28
CA LEU A 62 6.74 -7.24 1.03
C LEU A 62 7.92 -7.82 0.23
N GLY A 63 8.44 -7.06 -0.75
CA GLY A 63 9.66 -7.41 -1.47
C GLY A 63 10.86 -7.51 -0.53
N TRP A 64 11.03 -6.55 0.38
CA TRP A 64 12.08 -6.61 1.39
C TRP A 64 11.92 -7.80 2.35
N LEU A 65 10.71 -8.03 2.87
CA LEU A 65 10.40 -9.15 3.75
C LEU A 65 10.65 -10.51 3.07
N GLY A 66 10.29 -10.65 1.79
CA GLY A 66 10.50 -11.89 1.04
C GLY A 66 11.97 -12.12 0.67
N ASN A 67 12.62 -11.10 0.11
CA ASN A 67 13.97 -11.26 -0.46
C ASN A 67 15.08 -11.15 0.58
N TYR A 68 14.91 -10.26 1.57
CA TYR A 68 15.90 -9.99 2.62
C TYR A 68 15.50 -10.61 3.96
N GLY A 69 14.23 -10.51 4.33
CA GLY A 69 13.70 -11.09 5.57
C GLY A 69 13.41 -12.60 5.48
N HIS A 70 13.53 -13.19 4.29
CA HIS A 70 13.22 -14.59 3.99
C HIS A 70 11.83 -15.05 4.48
N LEU A 71 10.88 -14.11 4.58
CA LEU A 71 9.53 -14.39 5.05
C LEU A 71 8.74 -15.09 3.94
N PRO A 72 8.27 -16.33 4.14
CA PRO A 72 7.52 -17.06 3.12
C PRO A 72 6.23 -16.31 2.74
N TYR A 73 5.77 -16.47 1.49
CA TYR A 73 4.56 -15.81 1.02
C TYR A 73 3.32 -16.12 1.88
N SER A 74 3.20 -17.34 2.42
CA SER A 74 2.11 -17.69 3.33
C SER A 74 2.12 -16.85 4.61
N LYS A 75 3.31 -16.55 5.15
CA LYS A 75 3.47 -15.68 6.32
C LYS A 75 3.29 -14.21 5.99
N GLN A 76 3.61 -13.81 4.76
CA GLN A 76 3.24 -12.47 4.28
C GLN A 76 1.71 -12.31 4.15
N GLN A 77 0.98 -13.33 3.68
CA GLN A 77 -0.49 -13.30 3.67
C GLN A 77 -1.08 -13.19 5.07
N GLU A 78 -0.56 -13.99 6.01
CA GLU A 78 -0.96 -13.94 7.42
C GLU A 78 -0.72 -12.53 8.00
N MET A 79 0.46 -11.94 7.78
CA MET A 79 0.75 -10.57 8.21
C MET A 79 -0.22 -9.54 7.61
N LEU A 80 -0.52 -9.63 6.30
CA LEU A 80 -1.44 -8.72 5.63
C LEU A 80 -2.88 -8.85 6.15
N TRP A 81 -3.28 -10.06 6.52
CA TRP A 81 -4.57 -10.33 7.15
C TRP A 81 -4.62 -9.75 8.58
N GLU A 82 -3.65 -10.07 9.42
CA GLU A 82 -3.60 -9.63 10.83
C GLU A 82 -3.49 -8.10 10.95
N LEU A 83 -2.70 -7.46 10.08
CA LEU A 83 -2.42 -6.02 10.16
C LEU A 83 -3.36 -5.15 9.31
N GLY A 84 -4.04 -5.72 8.31
CA GLY A 84 -4.83 -4.92 7.37
C GLY A 84 -6.17 -5.52 6.98
N GLY A 85 -6.50 -6.73 7.43
CA GLY A 85 -7.66 -7.47 6.94
C GLY A 85 -7.58 -7.77 5.43
N ILE A 86 -6.37 -7.73 4.85
CA ILE A 86 -6.17 -7.84 3.40
C ILE A 86 -6.06 -9.32 3.03
N ASN A 87 -7.03 -9.82 2.28
CA ASN A 87 -7.01 -11.18 1.74
C ASN A 87 -6.56 -11.16 0.27
N ILE A 88 -5.32 -11.59 0.01
CA ILE A 88 -4.76 -11.74 -1.33
C ILE A 88 -4.25 -13.15 -1.57
N GLY A 89 -4.25 -13.58 -2.83
CA GLY A 89 -3.65 -14.85 -3.22
C GLY A 89 -2.12 -14.78 -3.30
N VAL A 90 -1.47 -15.94 -3.18
CA VAL A 90 -0.01 -16.08 -3.35
C VAL A 90 0.44 -15.57 -4.72
N GLY A 91 -0.37 -15.76 -5.78
CA GLY A 91 -0.06 -15.24 -7.11
C GLY A 91 0.11 -13.72 -7.16
N THR A 92 -0.66 -12.97 -6.36
CA THR A 92 -0.52 -11.50 -6.24
C THR A 92 0.82 -11.14 -5.61
N LEU A 93 1.27 -11.88 -4.59
CA LEU A 93 2.58 -11.68 -3.95
C LEU A 93 3.73 -12.00 -4.90
N VAL A 94 3.64 -13.11 -5.63
CA VAL A 94 4.64 -13.49 -6.65
C VAL A 94 4.75 -12.41 -7.73
N ASN A 95 3.61 -11.98 -8.28
CA ASN A 95 3.58 -10.94 -9.30
C ASN A 95 4.11 -9.60 -8.78
N THR A 96 3.85 -9.29 -7.51
CA THR A 96 4.39 -8.10 -6.84
C THR A 96 5.92 -8.17 -6.77
N ASN A 97 6.47 -9.29 -6.31
CA ASN A 97 7.91 -9.46 -6.20
C ASN A 97 8.60 -9.42 -7.57
N GLN A 98 8.00 -10.04 -8.59
CA GLN A 98 8.53 -10.00 -9.96
C GLN A 98 8.55 -8.57 -10.53
N ARG A 99 7.50 -7.77 -10.29
CA ARG A 99 7.46 -6.36 -10.71
C ARG A 99 8.56 -5.53 -10.04
N LEU A 100 8.77 -5.73 -8.74
CA LEU A 100 9.86 -5.05 -8.02
C LEU A 100 11.22 -5.43 -8.60
N ALA A 101 11.44 -6.72 -8.88
CA ALA A 101 12.69 -7.19 -9.48
C ALA A 101 12.95 -6.52 -10.84
N THR A 102 11.93 -6.38 -11.69
CA THR A 102 12.05 -5.66 -12.97
C THR A 102 12.29 -4.17 -12.79
N ALA A 103 11.60 -3.51 -11.85
CA ALA A 103 11.74 -2.08 -11.60
C ALA A 103 13.11 -1.71 -11.01
N SER A 104 13.75 -2.63 -10.28
CA SER A 104 15.06 -2.43 -9.65
C SER A 104 16.24 -2.54 -10.62
N GLN A 105 15.98 -2.95 -11.87
CA GLN A 105 16.99 -3.16 -12.92
C GLN A 105 17.11 -1.98 -13.89
N GLY A 106 16.38 -0.89 -13.65
CA GLY A 106 16.40 0.35 -14.44
C GLY A 106 17.15 1.48 -13.76
#